data_AF-A0A835H3D3-F1
#
_entry.id   AF-A0A835H3D3-F1
#
_cell.length_a   1.000
_cell.length_b   1.000
_cell.length_c   1.000
_cell.angle_alpha   90.00
_cell.angle_beta   90.00
_cell.angle_gamma   90.00
#
_symmetry.space_group_name_H-M   'P 1'
#
loop_
_entity.id
_entity.type
_entity.pdbx_description
1 polymer ?
#
loop_
_entity_poly.entity_id
_entity_poly.type
_entity_poly.pdbx_seq_one_letter_code
_entity_poly.pdbx_strand_id
1 'polypeptide(L)'
;MLNQVFRWMQKQRWYVADNGVYSKLISVMGKKGQIRMAMWLFSEMRNSGCRPNTSVYNSLISAHLHSRDKSKALAKALGYFEKMKGIERCKPSIVTYNILLRAFAQAHKVDQVNALFKDLEESIVSPDIYTYNGVMDAYGKNRMIREMESVLSQMKSNQIKPDGITFNLLIDSYGRRQAFEKMEQVYKSLLRSREKPTLPIFNSMITNYGKARVKDKAEAVFKKIYEMGYKPSYVTYESLITTYALCDCVSKAREIFDEMMDLKKEMHVSTLNAMLDAYCMNGLPAEADQLFEYAHKNGLLPDAPTYKLLYKAYTKANMKELVQKLLKYMDNSGIVPNKKFFLEALGAFGSSRAGSESSRGATGATTQLIDKQKHSAKAT
;
A
#
# COMPACT_ATOMS: atom_id res chain seq x y z
N MET A 1 -0.70 -28.63 -0.53
CA MET A 1 -1.78 -28.62 0.48
C MET A 1 -3.16 -28.31 -0.10
N LEU A 2 -3.55 -27.05 -0.40
CA LEU A 2 -4.95 -26.71 -0.76
C LEU A 2 -5.53 -27.50 -1.97
N ASN A 3 -4.73 -27.73 -3.02
CA ASN A 3 -5.14 -28.53 -4.18
C ASN A 3 -5.27 -30.04 -3.85
N GLN A 4 -4.39 -30.56 -2.98
CA GLN A 4 -4.46 -31.97 -2.56
C GLN A 4 -5.71 -32.23 -1.72
N VAL A 5 -6.07 -31.29 -0.83
CA VAL A 5 -7.30 -31.35 -0.04
C VAL A 5 -8.52 -31.31 -0.96
N PHE A 6 -8.54 -30.41 -1.95
CA PHE A 6 -9.65 -30.34 -2.91
C PHE A 6 -9.81 -31.64 -3.72
N ARG A 7 -8.72 -32.19 -4.26
CA ARG A 7 -8.76 -33.48 -4.96
C ARG A 7 -9.20 -34.63 -4.06
N TRP A 8 -8.84 -34.60 -2.79
CA TRP A 8 -9.31 -35.58 -1.81
C TRP A 8 -10.81 -35.43 -1.53
N MET A 9 -11.31 -34.20 -1.40
CA MET A 9 -12.76 -33.92 -1.26
C MET A 9 -13.53 -34.46 -2.46
N GLN A 10 -13.05 -34.24 -3.69
CA GLN A 10 -13.71 -34.75 -4.91
C GLN A 10 -13.84 -36.28 -4.96
N LYS A 11 -13.03 -37.03 -4.21
CA LYS A 11 -13.11 -38.50 -4.13
C LYS A 11 -14.11 -38.99 -3.08
N GLN A 12 -14.67 -38.10 -2.25
CA GLN A 12 -15.60 -38.49 -1.20
C GLN A 12 -17.00 -38.67 -1.76
N ARG A 13 -17.71 -39.72 -1.30
CA ARG A 13 -19.10 -40.02 -1.73
C ARG A 13 -20.09 -38.90 -1.42
N TRP A 14 -19.83 -38.11 -0.39
CA TRP A 14 -20.70 -37.00 0.04
C TRP A 14 -20.41 -35.68 -0.68
N TYR A 15 -19.34 -35.60 -1.48
CA TYR A 15 -18.95 -34.35 -2.11
C TYR A 15 -19.87 -34.02 -3.29
N VAL A 16 -20.48 -32.84 -3.21
CA VAL A 16 -21.28 -32.26 -4.30
C VAL A 16 -20.63 -30.93 -4.68
N ALA A 17 -20.42 -30.72 -5.97
CA ALA A 17 -19.87 -29.47 -6.48
C ALA A 17 -20.80 -28.29 -6.16
N ASP A 18 -20.34 -27.36 -5.32
CA ASP A 18 -21.11 -26.18 -4.91
C ASP A 18 -20.40 -24.85 -5.25
N ASN A 19 -21.20 -23.81 -5.49
CA ASN A 19 -20.71 -22.48 -5.84
C ASN A 19 -19.82 -21.85 -4.74
N GLY A 20 -20.06 -22.16 -3.47
CA GLY A 20 -19.33 -21.61 -2.33
C GLY A 20 -17.88 -22.11 -2.28
N VAL A 21 -17.67 -23.41 -2.41
CA VAL A 21 -16.34 -24.03 -2.45
C VAL A 21 -15.56 -23.51 -3.66
N TYR A 22 -16.15 -23.54 -4.86
CA TYR A 22 -15.45 -23.07 -6.05
C TYR A 22 -15.12 -21.58 -6.00
N SER A 23 -16.05 -20.71 -5.59
CA SER A 23 -15.78 -19.27 -5.45
C SER A 23 -14.63 -19.01 -4.47
N LYS A 24 -14.61 -19.70 -3.32
CA LYS A 24 -13.52 -19.57 -2.35
C LYS A 24 -12.18 -20.05 -2.90
N LEU A 25 -12.14 -21.21 -3.54
CA LEU A 25 -10.91 -21.75 -4.13
C LEU A 25 -10.37 -20.85 -5.24
N ILE A 26 -11.23 -20.39 -6.15
CA ILE A 26 -10.86 -19.44 -7.22
C ILE A 26 -10.30 -18.15 -6.63
N SER A 27 -10.96 -17.58 -5.61
CA SER A 27 -10.50 -16.38 -4.92
C SER A 27 -9.12 -16.57 -4.27
N VAL A 28 -8.89 -17.70 -3.59
CA VAL A 28 -7.60 -18.02 -2.97
C VAL A 28 -6.50 -18.20 -4.01
N MET A 29 -6.76 -18.93 -5.10
CA MET A 29 -5.78 -19.10 -6.19
C MET A 29 -5.47 -17.78 -6.87
N GLY A 30 -6.48 -16.92 -7.07
CA GLY A 30 -6.33 -15.55 -7.57
C GLY A 30 -5.40 -14.72 -6.71
N LYS A 31 -5.62 -14.66 -5.39
CA LYS A 31 -4.76 -13.93 -4.43
C LYS A 31 -3.31 -14.42 -4.43
N LYS A 32 -3.07 -15.70 -4.74
CA LYS A 32 -1.72 -16.28 -4.90
C LYS A 32 -1.09 -16.02 -6.27
N GLY A 33 -1.79 -15.33 -7.17
CA GLY A 33 -1.35 -15.10 -8.56
C GLY A 33 -1.42 -16.35 -9.45
N GLN A 34 -2.03 -17.45 -8.98
CA GLN A 34 -2.12 -18.73 -9.69
C GLN A 34 -3.33 -18.76 -10.64
N ILE A 35 -3.35 -17.83 -11.61
CA ILE A 35 -4.50 -17.62 -12.51
C ILE A 35 -4.84 -18.86 -13.33
N ARG A 36 -3.84 -19.63 -13.78
CA ARG A 36 -4.06 -20.88 -14.52
C ARG A 36 -4.87 -21.89 -13.70
N MET A 37 -4.59 -21.98 -12.40
CA MET A 37 -5.33 -22.88 -11.51
C MET A 37 -6.74 -22.36 -11.24
N ALA A 38 -6.92 -21.05 -11.06
CA ALA A 38 -8.25 -20.44 -10.94
C ALA A 38 -9.12 -20.72 -12.18
N MET A 39 -8.55 -20.64 -13.37
CA MET A 39 -9.21 -20.97 -14.64
C MET A 39 -9.55 -22.45 -14.78
N TRP A 40 -8.64 -23.32 -14.34
CA TRP A 40 -8.89 -24.77 -14.30
C TRP A 40 -10.06 -25.10 -13.37
N LEU A 41 -10.08 -24.55 -12.14
CA LEU A 41 -11.17 -24.72 -11.19
C LEU A 41 -12.52 -24.26 -11.75
N PHE A 42 -12.55 -23.13 -12.45
CA PHE A 42 -13.77 -22.64 -13.10
C PHE A 42 -14.26 -23.57 -14.23
N SER A 43 -13.33 -24.18 -14.98
CA SER A 43 -13.67 -25.13 -16.04
C SER A 43 -14.16 -26.46 -15.47
N GLU A 44 -13.48 -26.95 -14.43
CA GLU A 44 -13.84 -28.17 -13.69
C GLU A 44 -15.23 -28.07 -13.06
N MET A 45 -15.58 -26.92 -12.49
CA MET A 45 -16.92 -26.64 -11.99
C MET A 45 -18.00 -26.83 -13.06
N ARG A 46 -17.74 -26.36 -14.28
CA ARG A 46 -18.69 -26.50 -15.40
C ARG A 46 -18.77 -27.95 -15.88
N ASN A 47 -17.64 -28.64 -15.93
CA ASN A 47 -17.56 -30.05 -16.34
C ASN A 47 -18.25 -30.99 -15.35
N SER A 48 -18.28 -30.63 -14.06
CA SER A 48 -19.03 -31.34 -13.01
C SER A 48 -20.52 -31.00 -12.98
N GLY A 49 -21.03 -30.24 -13.95
CA GLY A 49 -22.45 -29.87 -14.05
C GLY A 49 -22.88 -28.73 -13.11
N CYS A 50 -21.96 -28.18 -12.31
CA CYS A 50 -22.27 -27.08 -11.41
C CYS A 50 -22.30 -25.75 -12.18
N ARG A 51 -23.47 -25.10 -12.20
CA ARG A 51 -23.66 -23.83 -12.92
C ARG A 51 -23.06 -22.66 -12.12
N PRO A 52 -22.12 -21.88 -12.70
CA PRO A 52 -21.54 -20.72 -12.03
C PRO A 52 -22.58 -19.63 -11.75
N ASN A 53 -22.61 -19.14 -10.51
CA ASN A 53 -23.41 -18.00 -10.10
C ASN A 53 -22.57 -16.71 -10.02
N THR A 54 -23.21 -15.61 -9.62
CA THR A 54 -22.59 -14.28 -9.51
C THR A 54 -21.35 -14.27 -8.59
N SER A 55 -21.36 -15.04 -7.50
CA SER A 55 -20.20 -15.13 -6.58
C SER A 55 -18.97 -15.77 -7.24
N VAL A 56 -19.19 -16.83 -8.03
CA VAL A 56 -18.10 -17.50 -8.77
C VAL A 56 -17.51 -16.57 -9.82
N TYR A 57 -18.35 -15.87 -10.59
CA TYR A 57 -17.85 -14.90 -11.57
C TYR A 57 -17.13 -13.72 -10.90
N ASN A 58 -17.65 -13.19 -9.77
CA ASN A 58 -16.96 -12.15 -9.00
C ASN A 58 -15.57 -12.62 -8.53
N SER A 59 -15.47 -13.89 -8.11
CA SER A 59 -14.21 -14.50 -7.72
C SER A 59 -13.26 -14.66 -8.90
N LEU A 60 -13.77 -15.01 -10.08
CA LEU A 60 -12.99 -15.15 -11.32
C LEU A 60 -12.48 -13.81 -11.83
N ILE A 61 -13.35 -12.79 -11.89
CA ILE A 61 -12.99 -11.40 -12.22
C ILE A 61 -11.90 -10.91 -11.26
N SER A 62 -12.13 -11.06 -9.96
CA SER A 62 -11.14 -10.69 -8.94
C SER A 62 -9.83 -11.44 -9.11
N ALA A 63 -9.86 -12.74 -9.44
CA ALA A 63 -8.66 -13.53 -9.68
C ALA A 63 -7.85 -12.94 -10.84
N HIS A 64 -8.47 -12.62 -11.99
CA HIS A 64 -7.77 -12.02 -13.12
C HIS A 64 -7.05 -10.72 -12.77
N LEU A 65 -7.64 -9.87 -11.91
CA LEU A 65 -7.04 -8.61 -11.46
C LEU A 65 -5.74 -8.78 -10.65
N HIS A 66 -5.47 -9.98 -10.11
CA HIS A 66 -4.21 -10.33 -9.45
C HIS A 66 -3.12 -10.82 -10.42
N SER A 67 -3.40 -10.88 -11.72
CA SER A 67 -2.38 -11.16 -12.75
C SER A 67 -1.29 -10.07 -12.78
N ARG A 68 -0.10 -10.45 -13.23
CA ARG A 68 1.04 -9.54 -13.43
C ARG A 68 0.79 -8.55 -14.56
N ASP A 69 0.20 -9.03 -15.66
CA ASP A 69 -0.20 -8.19 -16.78
C ASP A 69 -1.54 -7.51 -16.48
N LYS A 70 -1.46 -6.25 -16.03
CA LYS A 70 -2.63 -5.46 -15.62
C LYS A 70 -3.54 -5.09 -16.78
N SER A 71 -3.00 -4.80 -17.96
CA SER A 71 -3.81 -4.43 -19.12
C SER A 71 -4.66 -5.61 -19.59
N LYS A 72 -4.03 -6.78 -19.76
CA LYS A 72 -4.72 -8.02 -20.13
C LYS A 72 -5.69 -8.49 -19.04
N ALA A 73 -5.36 -8.26 -17.77
CA ALA A 73 -6.24 -8.56 -16.65
C ALA A 73 -7.55 -7.78 -16.72
N LEU A 74 -7.48 -6.46 -16.95
CA LEU A 74 -8.65 -5.59 -17.04
C LEU A 74 -9.52 -5.96 -18.24
N ALA A 75 -8.92 -6.21 -19.41
CA ALA A 75 -9.64 -6.65 -20.59
C ALA A 75 -10.38 -7.98 -20.36
N LYS A 76 -9.73 -8.95 -19.69
CA LYS A 76 -10.37 -10.23 -19.33
C LYS A 76 -11.49 -10.04 -18.29
N ALA A 77 -11.27 -9.21 -17.28
CA ALA A 77 -12.27 -8.89 -16.26
C ALA A 77 -13.54 -8.30 -16.90
N LEU A 78 -13.39 -7.33 -17.80
CA LEU A 78 -14.50 -6.75 -18.55
C LEU A 78 -15.19 -7.77 -19.47
N GLY A 79 -14.42 -8.63 -20.15
CA GLY A 79 -15.00 -9.71 -20.97
C GLY A 79 -15.86 -10.69 -20.17
N TYR A 80 -15.51 -11.00 -18.92
CA TYR A 80 -16.36 -11.82 -18.05
C TYR A 80 -17.60 -11.08 -17.58
N PHE A 81 -17.49 -9.78 -17.31
CA PHE A 81 -18.62 -8.94 -16.96
C PHE A 81 -19.66 -8.85 -18.09
N GLU A 82 -19.22 -8.62 -19.32
CA GLU A 82 -20.12 -8.63 -20.49
C GLU A 82 -20.74 -10.02 -20.70
N LYS A 83 -19.97 -11.09 -20.47
CA LYS A 83 -20.51 -12.45 -20.50
C LYS A 83 -21.61 -12.66 -19.44
N MET A 84 -21.46 -12.11 -18.24
CA MET A 84 -22.49 -12.21 -17.18
C MET A 84 -23.80 -11.51 -17.58
N LYS A 85 -23.72 -10.35 -18.25
CA LYS A 85 -24.93 -9.64 -18.73
C LYS A 85 -25.78 -10.50 -19.67
N GLY A 86 -25.14 -11.32 -20.51
CA GLY A 86 -25.82 -12.25 -21.41
C GLY A 86 -26.40 -13.51 -20.74
N ILE A 87 -26.19 -13.73 -19.44
CA ILE A 87 -26.67 -14.92 -18.73
C ILE A 87 -27.88 -14.55 -17.87
N GLU A 88 -29.05 -15.08 -18.23
CA GLU A 88 -30.33 -14.78 -17.58
C GLU A 88 -30.31 -14.94 -16.04
N ARG A 89 -29.74 -16.05 -15.53
CA ARG A 89 -29.66 -16.36 -14.10
C ARG A 89 -28.35 -15.94 -13.41
N CYS A 90 -27.51 -15.15 -14.07
CA CYS A 90 -26.20 -14.75 -13.54
C CYS A 90 -25.84 -13.31 -13.91
N LYS A 91 -26.74 -12.38 -13.58
CA LYS A 91 -26.53 -10.95 -13.84
C LYS A 91 -25.44 -10.37 -12.90
N PRO A 92 -24.71 -9.33 -13.35
CA PRO A 92 -23.81 -8.58 -12.49
C PRO A 92 -24.54 -8.01 -11.27
N SER A 93 -23.92 -8.12 -10.09
CA SER A 93 -24.41 -7.48 -8.86
C SER A 93 -23.61 -6.23 -8.54
N ILE A 94 -24.04 -5.45 -7.55
CA ILE A 94 -23.28 -4.29 -7.08
C ILE A 94 -21.84 -4.63 -6.70
N VAL A 95 -21.61 -5.84 -6.15
CA VAL A 95 -20.26 -6.34 -5.85
C VAL A 95 -19.44 -6.50 -7.12
N THR A 96 -20.04 -6.94 -8.23
CA THR A 96 -19.37 -7.04 -9.54
C THR A 96 -18.92 -5.67 -10.03
N TYR A 97 -19.81 -4.68 -10.00
CA TYR A 97 -19.48 -3.30 -10.36
C TYR A 97 -18.40 -2.72 -9.46
N ASN A 98 -18.49 -2.89 -8.13
CA ASN A 98 -17.51 -2.38 -7.18
C ASN A 98 -16.10 -2.93 -7.43
N ILE A 99 -15.99 -4.21 -7.82
CA ILE A 99 -14.70 -4.82 -8.19
C ILE A 99 -14.12 -4.13 -9.43
N LEU A 100 -14.92 -3.95 -10.49
CA LEU A 100 -14.46 -3.39 -11.76
C LEU A 100 -14.17 -1.89 -11.66
N LEU A 101 -15.08 -1.12 -11.09
CA LEU A 101 -14.94 0.32 -10.86
C LEU A 101 -13.65 0.63 -10.10
N ARG A 102 -13.39 -0.09 -8.99
CA ARG A 102 -12.14 0.06 -8.23
C ARG A 102 -10.91 -0.32 -9.05
N ALA A 103 -10.99 -1.39 -9.83
CA ALA A 103 -9.87 -1.86 -10.65
C ALA A 103 -9.50 -0.87 -11.77
N PHE A 104 -10.50 -0.33 -12.48
CA PHE A 104 -10.28 0.65 -13.53
C PHE A 104 -9.82 2.01 -12.97
N ALA A 105 -10.35 2.43 -11.81
CA ALA A 105 -9.88 3.62 -11.12
C ALA A 105 -8.41 3.48 -10.66
N GLN A 106 -8.02 2.30 -10.16
CA GLN A 106 -6.63 1.99 -9.82
C GLN A 106 -5.70 2.01 -11.03
N ALA A 107 -6.23 1.68 -12.21
CA ALA A 107 -5.50 1.64 -13.47
C ALA A 107 -5.55 2.96 -14.26
N HIS A 108 -6.06 4.04 -13.67
CA HIS A 108 -6.20 5.36 -14.31
C HIS A 108 -7.06 5.34 -15.60
N LYS A 109 -8.00 4.40 -15.71
CA LYS A 109 -8.90 4.28 -16.87
C LYS A 109 -10.23 5.00 -16.61
N VAL A 110 -10.16 6.33 -16.56
CA VAL A 110 -11.31 7.20 -16.20
C VAL A 110 -12.52 6.96 -17.12
N ASP A 111 -12.30 6.84 -18.43
CA ASP A 111 -13.39 6.61 -19.39
C ASP A 111 -14.15 5.31 -19.12
N GLN A 112 -13.42 4.26 -18.69
CA GLN A 112 -14.03 2.97 -18.35
C GLN A 112 -14.79 3.05 -17.01
N VAL A 113 -14.31 3.84 -16.05
CA VAL A 113 -15.04 4.10 -14.80
C VAL A 113 -16.35 4.84 -15.10
N ASN A 114 -16.31 5.87 -15.95
CA ASN A 114 -17.50 6.62 -16.34
C ASN A 114 -18.49 5.74 -17.12
N ALA A 115 -18.01 4.90 -18.04
CA ALA A 115 -18.84 3.96 -18.77
C ALA A 115 -19.53 2.94 -17.83
N LEU A 116 -18.81 2.43 -16.83
CA LEU A 116 -19.38 1.53 -15.83
C LEU A 116 -20.40 2.21 -14.91
N PHE A 117 -20.20 3.48 -14.56
CA PHE A 117 -21.22 4.23 -13.81
C PHE A 117 -22.49 4.45 -14.62
N LYS A 118 -22.36 4.80 -15.91
CA LYS A 118 -23.51 4.92 -16.80
C LYS A 118 -24.25 3.59 -16.96
N ASP A 119 -23.51 2.50 -17.17
CA ASP A 119 -24.08 1.15 -17.25
C ASP A 119 -24.75 0.73 -15.94
N LEU A 120 -24.20 1.13 -14.79
CA LEU A 120 -24.80 0.90 -13.47
C LEU A 120 -26.11 1.68 -13.28
N GLU A 121 -26.17 2.94 -13.75
CA GLU A 121 -27.38 3.78 -13.73
C GLU A 121 -28.51 3.20 -14.60
N GLU A 122 -28.17 2.58 -15.72
CA GLU A 122 -29.12 1.88 -16.61
C GLU A 122 -29.52 0.48 -16.10
N SER A 123 -28.86 -0.02 -15.04
CA SER A 123 -29.08 -1.35 -14.50
C SER A 123 -30.13 -1.38 -13.38
N ILE A 124 -30.61 -2.58 -13.05
CA ILE A 124 -31.53 -2.80 -11.92
C ILE A 124 -30.86 -2.70 -10.54
N VAL A 125 -29.52 -2.61 -10.49
CA VAL A 125 -28.77 -2.50 -9.23
C VAL A 125 -28.30 -1.07 -9.05
N SER A 126 -28.44 -0.54 -7.83
CA SER A 126 -28.09 0.86 -7.55
C SER A 126 -26.72 0.96 -6.87
N PRO A 127 -25.96 2.04 -7.14
CA PRO A 127 -24.73 2.32 -6.41
C PRO A 127 -25.02 2.54 -4.93
N ASP A 128 -24.12 2.06 -4.07
CA ASP A 128 -24.15 2.26 -2.63
C ASP A 128 -22.94 3.08 -2.16
N ILE A 129 -22.89 3.37 -0.85
CA ILE A 129 -21.77 4.12 -0.27
C ILE A 129 -20.41 3.44 -0.49
N TYR A 130 -20.38 2.10 -0.53
CA TYR A 130 -19.16 1.33 -0.79
C TYR A 130 -18.66 1.48 -2.23
N THR A 131 -19.58 1.67 -3.18
CA THR A 131 -19.31 1.94 -4.59
C THR A 131 -18.52 3.24 -4.72
N TYR A 132 -19.05 4.35 -4.19
CA TYR A 132 -18.42 5.66 -4.23
C TYR A 132 -17.10 5.68 -3.45
N ASN A 133 -17.10 5.18 -2.21
CA ASN A 133 -15.89 5.13 -1.38
C ASN A 133 -14.78 4.29 -2.04
N GLY A 134 -15.12 3.18 -2.70
CA GLY A 134 -14.16 2.33 -3.41
C GLY A 134 -13.47 3.05 -4.57
N VAL A 135 -14.22 3.80 -5.38
CA VAL A 135 -13.69 4.56 -6.51
C VAL A 135 -12.90 5.78 -6.04
N MET A 136 -13.45 6.53 -5.07
CA MET A 136 -12.77 7.68 -4.48
C MET A 136 -11.45 7.27 -3.81
N ASP A 137 -11.39 6.11 -3.15
CA ASP A 137 -10.17 5.61 -2.49
C ASP A 137 -9.10 5.30 -3.53
N ALA A 138 -9.50 4.68 -4.65
CA ALA A 138 -8.61 4.38 -5.76
C ALA A 138 -8.06 5.66 -6.39
N TYR A 139 -8.91 6.63 -6.73
CA TYR A 139 -8.48 7.92 -7.29
C TYR A 139 -7.63 8.75 -6.32
N GLY A 140 -8.01 8.80 -5.05
CA GLY A 140 -7.28 9.50 -3.99
C GLY A 140 -5.87 8.96 -3.79
N LYS A 141 -5.71 7.62 -3.71
CA LYS A 141 -4.40 6.95 -3.63
C LYS A 141 -3.52 7.21 -4.85
N ASN A 142 -4.14 7.37 -6.01
CA ASN A 142 -3.50 7.66 -7.29
C ASN A 142 -3.32 9.16 -7.58
N ARG A 143 -3.59 10.04 -6.61
CA ARG A 143 -3.49 11.52 -6.71
C ARG A 143 -4.43 12.17 -7.75
N MET A 144 -5.41 11.43 -8.25
CA MET A 144 -6.43 11.86 -9.22
C MET A 144 -7.59 12.59 -8.51
N ILE A 145 -7.31 13.77 -7.95
CA ILE A 145 -8.27 14.50 -7.11
C ILE A 145 -9.46 15.05 -7.88
N ARG A 146 -9.27 15.49 -9.13
CA ARG A 146 -10.38 16.05 -9.92
C ARG A 146 -11.45 14.98 -10.14
N GLU A 147 -11.01 13.77 -10.45
CA GLU A 147 -11.84 12.60 -10.66
C GLU A 147 -12.48 12.13 -9.35
N MET A 148 -11.73 12.14 -8.24
CA MET A 148 -12.29 11.89 -6.91
C MET A 148 -13.38 12.90 -6.52
N GLU A 149 -13.17 14.19 -6.79
CA GLU A 149 -14.15 15.28 -6.54
C GLU A 149 -15.39 15.15 -7.43
N SER A 150 -15.22 14.71 -8.68
CA SER A 150 -16.32 14.38 -9.59
C SER A 150 -17.18 13.24 -9.02
N VAL A 151 -16.55 12.17 -8.53
CA VAL A 151 -17.26 11.02 -7.92
C VAL A 151 -17.96 11.43 -6.62
N LEU A 152 -17.36 12.29 -5.79
CA LEU A 152 -18.02 12.86 -4.62
C LEU A 152 -19.25 13.71 -5.00
N SER A 153 -19.18 14.43 -6.12
CA SER A 153 -20.31 15.24 -6.62
C SER A 153 -21.44 14.34 -7.09
N GLN A 154 -21.13 13.26 -7.80
CA GLN A 154 -22.10 12.24 -8.22
C GLN A 154 -22.73 11.51 -7.02
N MET A 155 -21.95 11.20 -5.98
CA MET A 155 -22.47 10.62 -4.73
C MET A 155 -23.54 11.53 -4.10
N LYS A 156 -23.28 12.84 -4.07
CA LYS A 156 -24.21 13.84 -3.54
C LYS A 156 -25.44 14.04 -4.42
N SER A 157 -25.30 14.07 -5.76
CA SER A 157 -26.43 14.18 -6.68
C SER A 157 -27.36 12.98 -6.56
N ASN A 158 -26.81 11.80 -6.30
CA ASN A 158 -27.56 10.58 -6.06
C ASN A 158 -28.08 10.46 -4.62
N GLN A 159 -28.01 11.55 -3.85
CA GLN A 159 -28.53 11.68 -2.48
C GLN A 159 -27.91 10.69 -1.47
N ILE A 160 -26.74 10.13 -1.77
CA ILE A 160 -26.01 9.25 -0.85
C ILE A 160 -25.15 10.12 0.06
N LYS A 161 -25.39 10.03 1.36
CA LYS A 161 -24.72 10.87 2.37
C LYS A 161 -23.31 10.34 2.67
N PRO A 162 -22.28 11.22 2.71
CA PRO A 162 -20.96 10.86 3.20
C PRO A 162 -20.98 10.33 4.63
N ASP A 163 -20.27 9.23 4.87
CA ASP A 163 -20.03 8.64 6.20
C ASP A 163 -18.61 8.94 6.73
N GLY A 164 -18.30 8.47 7.94
CA GLY A 164 -16.97 8.62 8.53
C GLY A 164 -15.83 8.08 7.66
N ILE A 165 -16.07 7.01 6.88
CA ILE A 165 -15.09 6.46 5.92
C ILE A 165 -14.85 7.45 4.78
N THR A 166 -15.91 8.03 4.23
CA THR A 166 -15.86 9.06 3.18
C THR A 166 -15.03 10.27 3.63
N PHE A 167 -15.29 10.77 4.84
CA PHE A 167 -14.54 11.91 5.39
C PHE A 167 -13.06 11.59 5.60
N ASN A 168 -12.74 10.42 6.16
CA ASN A 168 -11.35 9.99 6.36
C ASN A 168 -10.59 9.88 5.04
N LEU A 169 -11.22 9.30 4.02
CA LEU A 169 -10.67 9.17 2.67
C LEU A 169 -10.37 10.53 2.05
N LEU A 170 -11.32 11.47 2.12
CA LEU A 170 -11.15 12.81 1.59
C LEU A 170 -10.00 13.55 2.30
N ILE A 171 -9.96 13.48 3.64
CA ILE A 171 -8.90 14.08 4.46
C ILE A 171 -7.54 13.51 4.08
N ASP A 172 -7.41 12.19 4.01
CA ASP A 172 -6.15 11.54 3.62
C ASP A 172 -5.74 11.89 2.18
N SER A 173 -6.69 11.91 1.24
CA SER A 173 -6.43 12.19 -0.17
C SER A 173 -5.98 13.64 -0.41
N TYR A 174 -6.64 14.62 0.20
CA TYR A 174 -6.18 16.02 0.16
C TYR A 174 -4.86 16.21 0.90
N GLY A 175 -4.70 15.58 2.06
CA GLY A 175 -3.48 15.64 2.86
C GLY A 175 -2.24 15.12 2.11
N ARG A 176 -2.36 13.98 1.40
CA ARG A 176 -1.26 13.41 0.59
C ARG A 176 -0.81 14.31 -0.57
N ARG A 177 -1.71 15.18 -1.05
CA ARG A 177 -1.39 16.21 -2.04
C ARG A 177 -1.04 17.56 -1.43
N GLN A 178 -0.94 17.63 -0.10
CA GLN A 178 -0.67 18.84 0.66
C GLN A 178 -1.68 19.97 0.37
N ALA A 179 -2.90 19.61 -0.05
CA ALA A 179 -4.02 20.54 -0.21
C ALA A 179 -4.67 20.78 1.16
N PHE A 180 -3.89 21.31 2.11
CA PHE A 180 -4.27 21.38 3.52
C PHE A 180 -5.51 22.25 3.77
N GLU A 181 -5.72 23.30 2.99
CA GLU A 181 -6.94 24.11 3.06
C GLU A 181 -8.19 23.26 2.80
N LYS A 182 -8.19 22.44 1.73
CA LYS A 182 -9.29 21.51 1.43
C LYS A 182 -9.42 20.44 2.50
N MET A 183 -8.31 19.89 2.99
CA MET A 183 -8.31 18.92 4.08
C MET A 183 -8.98 19.48 5.35
N GLU A 184 -8.62 20.71 5.74
CA GLU A 184 -9.19 21.40 6.89
C GLU A 184 -10.67 21.78 6.66
N GLN A 185 -11.06 22.15 5.42
CA GLN A 185 -12.46 22.37 5.05
C GLN A 185 -13.30 21.09 5.20
N VAL A 186 -12.78 19.94 4.74
CA VAL A 186 -13.44 18.64 4.93
C VAL A 186 -13.59 18.32 6.41
N TYR A 187 -12.54 18.52 7.22
CA TYR A 187 -12.62 18.33 8.66
C TYR A 187 -13.65 19.26 9.33
N LYS A 188 -13.73 20.54 8.93
CA LYS A 188 -14.79 21.47 9.38
C LYS A 188 -16.18 20.99 8.97
N SER A 189 -16.33 20.42 7.77
CA SER A 189 -17.62 19.87 7.31
C SER A 189 -18.03 18.61 8.10
N LEU A 190 -17.07 17.76 8.47
CA LEU A 190 -17.28 16.62 9.36
C LEU A 190 -17.82 17.07 10.73
N LEU A 191 -17.23 18.11 11.33
CA LEU A 191 -17.68 18.65 12.62
C LEU A 191 -19.12 19.21 12.59
N ARG A 192 -19.61 19.62 11.41
CA ARG A 192 -20.98 20.09 11.20
C ARG A 192 -21.94 18.98 10.78
N SER A 193 -21.41 17.81 10.46
CA SER A 193 -22.20 16.64 10.07
C SER A 193 -22.72 15.90 11.31
N ARG A 194 -23.57 14.89 11.10
CA ARG A 194 -23.98 13.98 12.18
C ARG A 194 -22.89 12.98 12.58
N GLU A 195 -21.86 12.83 11.75
CA GLU A 195 -20.73 11.94 12.00
C GLU A 195 -19.76 12.56 13.01
N LYS A 196 -19.26 11.74 13.95
CA LYS A 196 -18.25 12.19 14.90
C LYS A 196 -16.84 11.91 14.35
N PRO A 197 -15.87 12.82 14.54
CA PRO A 197 -14.48 12.51 14.25
C PRO A 197 -14.01 11.27 15.00
N THR A 198 -13.22 10.43 14.33
CA THR A 198 -12.65 9.20 14.90
C THR A 198 -11.12 9.30 14.93
N LEU A 199 -10.47 8.49 15.78
CA LEU A 199 -9.00 8.44 15.87
C LEU A 199 -8.29 8.30 14.49
N PRO A 200 -8.76 7.45 13.55
CA PRO A 200 -8.18 7.37 12.21
C PRO A 200 -8.13 8.71 11.45
N ILE A 201 -9.10 9.58 11.65
CA ILE A 201 -9.14 10.91 10.99
C ILE A 201 -8.04 11.81 11.55
N PHE A 202 -7.89 11.86 12.88
CA PHE A 202 -6.82 12.60 13.52
C PHE A 202 -5.44 12.07 13.12
N ASN A 203 -5.26 10.74 13.13
CA ASN A 203 -4.00 10.10 12.74
C ASN A 203 -3.63 10.40 11.28
N SER A 204 -4.63 10.43 10.38
CA SER A 204 -4.43 10.81 8.97
C SER A 204 -4.00 12.27 8.84
N MET A 205 -4.59 13.19 9.61
CA MET A 205 -4.17 14.61 9.62
C MET A 205 -2.75 14.78 10.17
N ILE A 206 -2.43 14.17 11.33
CA ILE A 206 -1.09 14.19 11.95
C ILE A 206 -0.05 13.69 10.95
N THR A 207 -0.27 12.51 10.36
CA THR A 207 0.65 11.89 9.39
C THR A 207 0.86 12.77 8.17
N ASN A 208 -0.20 13.38 7.63
CA ASN A 208 -0.09 14.22 6.43
C ASN A 208 0.62 15.56 6.72
N TYR A 209 0.39 16.17 7.88
CA TYR A 209 1.19 17.32 8.32
C TYR A 209 2.65 16.96 8.57
N GLY A 210 2.92 15.80 9.17
CA GLY A 210 4.28 15.30 9.37
C GLY A 210 5.03 15.07 8.06
N LYS A 211 4.38 14.51 7.04
CA LYS A 211 4.94 14.37 5.68
C LYS A 211 5.26 15.70 4.99
N ALA A 212 4.59 16.79 5.37
CA ALA A 212 4.91 18.13 4.91
C ALA A 212 5.86 18.88 5.86
N ARG A 213 6.36 18.21 6.90
CA ARG A 213 7.25 18.77 7.93
C ARG A 213 6.64 19.96 8.70
N VAL A 214 5.30 19.99 8.83
CA VAL A 214 4.55 21.04 9.54
C VAL A 214 4.16 20.53 10.93
N LYS A 215 5.14 20.36 11.82
CA LYS A 215 4.94 19.77 13.15
C LYS A 215 3.94 20.55 14.01
N ASP A 216 3.91 21.87 13.95
CA ASP A 216 3.04 22.70 14.79
C ASP A 216 1.54 22.39 14.55
N LYS A 217 1.17 22.17 13.28
CA LYS A 217 -0.19 21.74 12.93
C LYS A 217 -0.48 20.31 13.38
N ALA A 218 0.50 19.42 13.32
CA ALA A 218 0.35 18.05 13.81
C ALA A 218 0.16 18.01 15.34
N GLU A 219 0.95 18.80 16.09
CA GLU A 219 0.83 18.98 17.54
C GLU A 219 -0.56 19.56 17.91
N ALA A 220 -1.05 20.56 17.16
CA ALA A 220 -2.39 21.12 17.36
C ALA A 220 -3.51 20.08 17.15
N VAL A 221 -3.38 19.22 16.13
CA VAL A 221 -4.32 18.11 15.92
C VAL A 221 -4.25 17.10 17.06
N PHE A 222 -3.05 16.78 17.55
CA PHE A 222 -2.88 15.86 18.68
C PHE A 222 -3.54 16.39 19.95
N LYS A 223 -3.35 17.67 20.29
CA LYS A 223 -4.03 18.31 21.43
C LYS A 223 -5.56 18.22 21.31
N LYS A 224 -6.08 18.39 20.09
CA LYS A 224 -7.52 18.31 19.82
C LYS A 224 -8.14 16.94 20.12
N ILE A 225 -7.36 15.86 20.08
CA ILE A 225 -7.83 14.52 20.47
C ILE A 225 -8.31 14.53 21.92
N TYR A 226 -7.54 15.12 22.83
CA TYR A 226 -7.91 15.26 24.24
C TYR A 226 -9.06 16.26 24.44
N GLU A 227 -9.06 17.39 23.73
CA GLU A 227 -10.15 18.38 23.80
C GLU A 227 -11.50 17.79 23.41
N MET A 228 -11.50 16.80 22.51
CA MET A 228 -12.70 16.07 22.10
C MET A 228 -13.00 14.84 22.99
N GLY A 229 -12.28 14.66 24.10
CA GLY A 229 -12.50 13.59 25.07
C GLY A 229 -11.99 12.22 24.63
N TYR A 230 -11.17 12.13 23.58
CA TYR A 230 -10.58 10.88 23.13
C TYR A 230 -9.24 10.63 23.84
N LYS A 231 -8.92 9.35 24.06
CA LYS A 231 -7.59 8.91 24.49
C LYS A 231 -6.77 8.51 23.27
N PRO A 232 -5.54 9.03 23.07
CA PRO A 232 -4.68 8.60 21.98
C PRO A 232 -4.37 7.10 22.01
N SER A 233 -4.48 6.46 20.85
CA SER A 233 -4.09 5.06 20.62
C SER A 233 -2.60 4.96 20.27
N TYR A 234 -2.04 3.74 20.30
CA TYR A 234 -0.65 3.52 19.87
C TYR A 234 -0.39 4.04 18.44
N VAL A 235 -1.35 3.89 17.51
CA VAL A 235 -1.26 4.45 16.14
C VAL A 235 -1.13 5.97 16.13
N THR A 236 -1.72 6.64 17.13
CA THR A 236 -1.61 8.10 17.28
C THR A 236 -0.20 8.51 17.68
N TYR A 237 0.37 7.82 18.68
CA TYR A 237 1.75 8.01 19.11
C TYR A 237 2.75 7.68 18.00
N GLU A 238 2.55 6.57 17.27
CA GLU A 238 3.35 6.20 16.09
C GLU A 238 3.33 7.30 15.01
N SER A 239 2.16 7.89 14.75
CA SER A 239 2.02 9.00 13.80
C SER A 239 2.79 10.24 14.25
N LEU A 240 2.82 10.52 15.56
CA LEU A 240 3.51 11.66 16.14
C LEU A 240 5.03 11.46 16.18
N ILE A 241 5.51 10.26 16.55
CA ILE A 241 6.93 9.85 16.47
C ILE A 241 7.43 10.02 15.04
N THR A 242 6.70 9.47 14.06
CA THR A 242 7.04 9.61 12.63
C THR A 242 7.06 11.08 12.19
N THR A 243 6.12 11.89 12.69
CA THR A 243 6.06 13.33 12.38
C THR A 243 7.29 14.07 12.89
N TYR A 244 7.69 13.85 14.14
CA TYR A 244 8.90 14.46 14.69
C TYR A 244 10.17 13.96 14.01
N ALA A 245 10.24 12.67 13.68
CA ALA A 245 11.33 12.10 12.92
C ALA A 245 11.52 12.76 11.55
N LEU A 246 10.42 13.01 10.83
CA LEU A 246 10.44 13.71 9.54
C LEU A 246 10.84 15.19 9.68
N CYS A 247 10.67 15.78 10.86
CA CYS A 247 11.05 17.17 11.14
C CYS A 247 12.44 17.29 11.80
N ASP A 248 13.26 16.23 11.75
CA ASP A 248 14.59 16.13 12.38
C ASP A 248 14.58 16.41 13.90
N CYS A 249 13.43 16.22 14.55
CA CYS A 249 13.23 16.48 15.98
C CYS A 249 13.27 15.17 16.79
N VAL A 250 14.35 14.39 16.65
CA VAL A 250 14.43 13.03 17.22
C VAL A 250 14.31 13.01 18.74
N SER A 251 14.80 14.04 19.44
CA SER A 251 14.64 14.15 20.90
C SER A 251 13.18 14.15 21.32
N LYS A 252 12.34 14.95 20.66
CA LYS A 252 10.88 14.95 20.88
C LYS A 252 10.25 13.61 20.49
N ALA A 253 10.69 13.00 19.37
CA ALA A 253 10.21 11.67 18.99
C ALA A 253 10.48 10.64 20.09
N ARG A 254 11.64 10.73 20.75
CA ARG A 254 12.04 9.87 21.86
C ARG A 254 11.21 10.15 23.12
N GLU A 255 10.99 11.41 23.47
CA GLU A 255 10.12 11.79 24.59
C GLU A 255 8.70 11.19 24.44
N ILE A 256 8.11 11.29 23.24
CA ILE A 256 6.79 10.71 22.95
C ILE A 256 6.79 9.18 23.02
N PHE A 257 7.89 8.55 22.58
CA PHE A 257 8.05 7.10 22.70
C PHE A 257 8.14 6.66 24.16
N ASP A 258 8.94 7.34 24.98
CA ASP A 258 9.11 7.04 26.40
C ASP A 258 7.80 7.29 27.18
N GLU A 259 7.07 8.40 26.89
CA GLU A 259 5.73 8.65 27.45
C GLU A 259 4.77 7.49 27.16
N MET A 260 4.80 6.96 25.94
CA MET A 260 3.97 5.82 25.56
C MET A 260 4.33 4.55 26.35
N MET A 261 5.62 4.32 26.62
CA MET A 261 6.11 3.17 27.41
C MET A 261 5.72 3.27 28.89
N ASP A 262 5.83 4.46 29.48
CA ASP A 262 5.50 4.70 30.88
C ASP A 262 4.01 4.53 31.19
N LEU A 263 3.15 4.78 30.20
CA LEU A 263 1.71 4.54 30.31
C LEU A 263 1.31 3.06 30.39
N LYS A 264 2.29 2.13 30.49
CA LYS A 264 2.12 0.66 30.51
C LYS A 264 1.26 0.15 29.34
N LYS A 265 1.27 0.86 28.22
CA LYS A 265 0.67 0.37 26.97
C LYS A 265 1.64 -0.66 26.41
N GLU A 266 1.15 -1.86 26.08
CA GLU A 266 1.98 -2.92 25.48
C GLU A 266 2.80 -2.34 24.32
N MET A 267 4.12 -2.53 24.34
CA MET A 267 4.98 -2.12 23.24
C MET A 267 4.64 -3.01 22.04
N HIS A 268 4.06 -2.42 21.00
CA HIS A 268 3.82 -3.11 19.75
C HIS A 268 5.08 -3.07 18.87
N VAL A 269 5.30 -4.14 18.09
CA VAL A 269 6.41 -4.20 17.12
C VAL A 269 6.33 -3.05 16.11
N SER A 270 5.12 -2.57 15.77
CA SER A 270 4.92 -1.39 14.92
C SER A 270 5.47 -0.11 15.56
N THR A 271 5.32 0.06 16.87
CA THR A 271 5.80 1.24 17.60
C THR A 271 7.31 1.22 17.72
N LEU A 272 7.89 0.06 18.00
CA LEU A 272 9.33 -0.16 17.92
C LEU A 272 9.86 0.20 16.53
N ASN A 273 9.22 -0.30 15.48
CA ASN A 273 9.60 -0.01 14.09
C ASN A 273 9.51 1.49 13.77
N ALA A 274 8.51 2.21 14.29
CA ALA A 274 8.40 3.66 14.09
C ALA A 274 9.57 4.42 14.73
N MET A 275 9.98 4.07 15.95
CA MET A 275 11.11 4.72 16.63
C MET A 275 12.46 4.31 16.04
N LEU A 276 12.61 3.04 15.64
CA LEU A 276 13.80 2.59 14.89
C LEU A 276 13.90 3.34 13.56
N ASP A 277 12.79 3.54 12.84
CA ASP A 277 12.78 4.29 11.58
C ASP A 277 13.16 5.75 11.84
N ALA A 278 12.66 6.34 12.94
CA ALA A 278 13.05 7.67 13.36
C ALA A 278 14.56 7.83 13.54
N TYR A 279 15.22 6.92 14.26
CA TYR A 279 16.67 6.92 14.41
C TYR A 279 17.39 6.68 13.08
N CYS A 280 16.92 5.71 12.29
CA CYS A 280 17.53 5.34 11.01
C CYS A 280 17.48 6.48 9.98
N MET A 281 16.35 7.17 9.87
CA MET A 281 16.16 8.30 8.94
C MET A 281 17.04 9.50 9.31
N ASN A 282 17.32 9.68 10.61
CA ASN A 282 18.12 10.78 11.14
C ASN A 282 19.61 10.44 11.31
N GLY A 283 20.06 9.26 10.85
CA GLY A 283 21.47 8.89 10.89
C GLY A 283 22.00 8.55 12.27
N LEU A 284 21.15 7.98 13.14
CA LEU A 284 21.46 7.61 14.53
C LEU A 284 21.48 6.07 14.71
N PRO A 285 22.42 5.34 14.07
CA PRO A 285 22.42 3.88 14.08
C PRO A 285 22.79 3.28 15.44
N ALA A 286 23.51 4.00 16.30
CA ALA A 286 23.91 3.51 17.62
C ALA A 286 22.70 3.46 18.57
N GLU A 287 21.88 4.50 18.56
CA GLU A 287 20.63 4.61 19.30
C GLU A 287 19.60 3.58 18.80
N ALA A 288 19.56 3.34 17.48
CA ALA A 288 18.77 2.27 16.90
C ALA A 288 19.20 0.88 17.42
N ASP A 289 20.50 0.60 17.51
CA ASP A 289 21.00 -0.67 18.05
C ASP A 289 20.68 -0.84 19.54
N GLN A 290 20.83 0.22 20.33
CA GLN A 290 20.49 0.21 21.74
C GLN A 290 18.99 -0.09 21.95
N LEU A 291 18.11 0.53 21.17
CA LEU A 291 16.67 0.27 21.24
C LEU A 291 16.33 -1.16 20.78
N PHE A 292 16.99 -1.66 19.74
CA PHE A 292 16.82 -3.03 19.27
C PHE A 292 17.21 -4.07 20.33
N GLU A 293 18.35 -3.88 20.98
CA GLU A 293 18.80 -4.73 22.09
C GLU A 293 17.86 -4.67 23.29
N TYR A 294 17.37 -3.48 23.64
CA TYR A 294 16.38 -3.31 24.69
C TYR A 294 15.10 -4.10 24.38
N ALA A 295 14.58 -3.99 23.15
CA ALA A 295 13.38 -4.72 22.74
C ALA A 295 13.57 -6.25 22.83
N HIS A 296 14.72 -6.75 22.40
CA HIS A 296 15.05 -8.17 22.47
C HIS A 296 15.14 -8.67 23.92
N LYS A 297 15.79 -7.91 24.81
CA LYS A 297 15.91 -8.24 26.24
C LYS A 297 14.56 -8.25 26.96
N ASN A 298 13.61 -7.42 26.54
CA ASN A 298 12.26 -7.36 27.10
C ASN A 298 11.28 -8.34 26.45
N GLY A 299 11.77 -9.31 25.65
CA GLY A 299 10.96 -10.39 25.09
C GLY A 299 10.08 -9.97 23.91
N LEU A 300 10.28 -8.78 23.32
CA LEU A 300 9.67 -8.49 22.04
C LEU A 300 10.38 -9.27 20.94
N LEU A 301 9.59 -9.75 19.98
CA LEU A 301 10.07 -10.49 18.82
C LEU A 301 10.02 -9.56 17.59
N PRO A 302 11.17 -8.98 17.19
CA PRO A 302 11.28 -8.25 15.93
C PRO A 302 10.84 -9.09 14.73
N ASP A 303 10.24 -8.43 13.74
CA ASP A 303 9.77 -9.08 12.53
C ASP A 303 10.69 -8.78 11.33
N ALA A 304 10.47 -9.46 10.20
CA ALA A 304 11.26 -9.24 8.99
C ALA A 304 11.34 -7.76 8.54
N PRO A 305 10.27 -6.95 8.63
CA PRO A 305 10.34 -5.50 8.50
C PRO A 305 11.35 -4.81 9.44
N THR A 306 11.39 -5.14 10.74
CA THR A 306 12.36 -4.59 11.70
C THR A 306 13.79 -4.82 11.24
N TYR A 307 14.13 -6.06 10.90
CA TYR A 307 15.48 -6.41 10.44
C TYR A 307 15.84 -5.72 9.12
N LYS A 308 14.88 -5.61 8.19
CA LYS A 308 15.09 -4.91 6.92
C LYS A 308 15.44 -3.44 7.14
N LEU A 309 14.73 -2.80 8.07
CA LEU A 309 14.92 -1.39 8.42
C LEU A 309 16.32 -1.15 8.97
N LEU A 310 16.73 -1.92 9.99
CA LEU A 310 18.05 -1.82 10.61
C LEU A 310 19.17 -2.15 9.63
N TYR A 311 19.01 -3.21 8.83
CA TYR A 311 20.02 -3.58 7.85
C TYR A 311 20.26 -2.44 6.85
N LYS A 312 19.20 -1.81 6.34
CA LYS A 312 19.31 -0.64 5.44
C LYS A 312 20.03 0.54 6.12
N ALA A 313 19.74 0.81 7.39
CA ALA A 313 20.33 1.92 8.11
C ALA A 313 21.82 1.68 8.44
N TYR A 314 22.15 0.51 8.98
CA TYR A 314 23.52 0.14 9.34
C TYR A 314 24.43 0.07 8.11
N THR A 315 23.92 -0.44 6.98
CA THR A 315 24.66 -0.44 5.72
C THR A 315 24.86 0.97 5.17
N LYS A 316 23.84 1.84 5.20
CA LYS A 316 23.96 3.26 4.80
C LYS A 316 24.98 4.01 5.66
N ALA A 317 25.05 3.70 6.96
CA ALA A 317 26.00 4.28 7.91
C ALA A 317 27.39 3.61 7.90
N ASN A 318 27.61 2.60 7.03
CA ASN A 318 28.86 1.82 6.96
C ASN A 318 29.28 1.15 8.29
N MET A 319 28.30 0.79 9.13
CA MET A 319 28.50 0.13 10.42
C MET A 319 28.61 -1.40 10.24
N LYS A 320 29.75 -1.87 9.70
CA LYS A 320 29.96 -3.29 9.33
C LYS A 320 29.73 -4.26 10.50
N GLU A 321 30.15 -3.90 11.70
CA GLU A 321 30.01 -4.74 12.90
C GLU A 321 28.53 -4.93 13.28
N LEU A 322 27.74 -3.84 13.26
CA LEU A 322 26.31 -3.91 13.52
C LEU A 322 25.57 -4.73 12.46
N VAL A 323 25.98 -4.65 11.19
CA VAL A 323 25.41 -5.50 10.13
C VAL A 323 25.69 -6.98 10.40
N GLN A 324 26.92 -7.35 10.76
CA GLN A 324 27.26 -8.74 11.06
C GLN A 324 26.52 -9.25 12.30
N LYS A 325 26.40 -8.42 13.33
CA LYS A 325 25.62 -8.71 14.53
C LYS A 325 24.14 -8.94 14.19
N LEU A 326 23.55 -8.05 13.40
CA LEU A 326 22.14 -8.14 12.98
C LEU A 326 21.86 -9.44 12.19
N LEU A 327 22.76 -9.85 11.28
CA LEU A 327 22.62 -11.09 10.52
C LEU A 327 22.58 -12.33 11.42
N LYS A 328 23.41 -12.38 12.47
CA LYS A 328 23.36 -13.46 13.46
C LYS A 328 22.02 -13.52 14.19
N TYR A 329 21.45 -12.36 14.55
CA TYR A 329 20.10 -12.31 15.15
C TYR A 329 19.03 -12.82 14.16
N MET A 330 19.11 -12.45 12.88
CA MET A 330 18.16 -12.93 11.87
C MET A 330 18.16 -14.44 11.74
N ASP A 331 19.35 -15.04 11.68
CA ASP A 331 19.53 -16.50 11.60
C ASP A 331 18.97 -17.20 12.84
N ASN A 332 19.27 -16.68 14.04
CA ASN A 332 18.75 -17.21 15.31
C ASN A 332 17.22 -17.10 15.43
N SER A 333 16.62 -16.07 14.83
CA SER A 333 15.16 -15.88 14.80
C SER A 333 14.48 -16.61 13.64
N GLY A 334 15.20 -17.41 12.85
CA GLY A 334 14.64 -18.18 11.74
C GLY A 334 14.15 -17.33 10.56
N ILE A 335 14.57 -16.06 10.50
CA ILE A 335 14.20 -15.15 9.41
C ILE A 335 15.24 -15.30 8.32
N VAL A 336 14.88 -16.01 7.24
CA VAL A 336 15.76 -16.21 6.09
C VAL A 336 15.60 -15.05 5.09
N PRO A 337 16.57 -14.13 4.99
CA PRO A 337 16.50 -13.04 4.03
C PRO A 337 16.62 -13.58 2.60
N ASN A 338 15.67 -13.22 1.73
CA ASN A 338 15.70 -13.62 0.33
C ASN A 338 16.43 -12.58 -0.55
N LYS A 339 16.73 -12.93 -1.81
CA LYS A 339 17.39 -12.01 -2.76
C LYS A 339 16.69 -10.64 -2.85
N LYS A 340 15.36 -10.60 -2.74
CA LYS A 340 14.58 -9.35 -2.75
C LYS A 340 14.82 -8.50 -1.50
N PHE A 341 14.92 -9.11 -0.32
CA PHE A 341 15.27 -8.45 0.94
C PHE A 341 16.60 -7.69 0.81
N PHE A 342 17.65 -8.38 0.35
CA PHE A 342 18.97 -7.77 0.19
C PHE A 342 19.00 -6.72 -0.92
N LEU A 343 18.39 -6.98 -2.08
CA LEU A 343 18.34 -6.01 -3.19
C LEU A 343 17.57 -4.74 -2.82
N GLU A 344 16.45 -4.86 -2.11
CA GLU A 344 15.69 -3.70 -1.65
C GLU A 344 16.43 -2.90 -0.58
N ALA A 345 17.27 -3.56 0.22
CA ALA A 345 18.09 -2.88 1.21
C ALA A 345 19.36 -2.24 0.60
N LEU A 346 19.97 -2.88 -0.40
CA LEU A 346 21.17 -2.41 -1.11
C LEU A 346 20.86 -1.40 -2.23
N GLY A 347 19.65 -1.40 -2.79
CA GLY A 347 19.22 -0.49 -3.86
C GLY A 347 19.33 1.01 -3.52
N ALA A 348 19.60 1.35 -2.25
CA ALA A 348 19.94 2.70 -1.81
C ALA A 348 21.35 3.17 -2.19
N PHE A 349 22.27 2.28 -2.60
CA PHE A 349 23.60 2.66 -3.08
C PHE A 349 23.58 3.29 -4.49
N GLY A 350 22.59 2.94 -5.32
CA GLY A 350 22.52 3.37 -6.73
C GLY A 350 22.08 4.83 -6.92
N SER A 351 21.41 5.43 -5.93
CA SER A 351 20.84 6.78 -6.04
C SER A 351 21.67 7.88 -5.37
N SER A 352 22.73 7.57 -4.60
CA SER A 352 23.60 8.58 -3.99
C SER A 352 25.00 8.70 -4.61
N ARG A 353 25.38 7.80 -5.54
CA ARG A 353 26.73 7.82 -6.15
C ARG A 353 26.82 8.56 -7.48
N ALA A 354 25.71 9.04 -8.03
CA ALA A 354 25.68 9.80 -9.29
C ALA A 354 25.88 11.32 -9.12
N GLY A 355 26.05 11.82 -7.89
CA GLY A 355 26.10 13.27 -7.60
C GLY A 355 27.45 13.84 -7.17
N SER A 356 28.51 13.03 -7.02
CA SER A 356 29.76 13.51 -6.39
C SER A 356 31.08 13.12 -7.08
N GLU A 357 31.05 12.65 -8.34
CA GLU A 357 32.27 12.31 -9.09
C GLU A 357 32.28 12.85 -10.55
N SER A 358 31.72 14.04 -10.81
CA SER A 358 31.85 14.70 -12.14
C SER A 358 32.53 16.07 -12.12
N SER A 359 33.24 16.45 -11.06
CA SER A 359 34.04 17.69 -11.07
C SER A 359 35.32 17.58 -10.25
N ARG A 360 36.28 16.79 -10.72
CA ARG A 360 37.72 17.00 -10.48
C ARG A 360 38.55 15.98 -11.26
N GLY A 361 39.35 16.47 -12.20
CA GLY A 361 40.49 15.72 -12.75
C GLY A 361 40.42 15.37 -14.23
N ALA A 362 40.37 16.38 -15.11
CA ALA A 362 40.83 16.20 -16.50
C ALA A 362 41.40 17.52 -17.04
N THR A 363 42.47 18.00 -16.40
CA THR A 363 43.37 19.00 -16.98
C THR A 363 44.79 18.45 -16.85
N GLY A 364 45.41 18.11 -17.98
CA GLY A 364 46.84 17.87 -18.07
C GLY A 364 47.22 16.54 -18.72
N ALA A 365 47.89 16.66 -19.86
CA ALA A 365 48.78 15.69 -20.49
C ALA A 365 48.14 14.53 -21.29
N THR A 366 47.82 14.76 -22.57
CA THR A 366 48.33 13.91 -23.68
C THR A 366 48.14 14.63 -25.04
N THR A 367 49.12 15.44 -25.44
CA THR A 367 49.23 15.93 -26.83
C THR A 367 50.66 15.71 -27.30
N GLN A 368 50.95 14.51 -27.78
CA GLN A 368 52.09 14.19 -28.65
C GLN A 368 51.85 12.76 -29.16
N LEU A 369 52.12 12.53 -30.45
CA LEU A 369 51.99 11.28 -31.24
C LEU A 369 50.78 11.20 -32.19
N ILE A 370 50.66 12.16 -33.11
CA ILE A 370 50.22 11.87 -34.49
C ILE A 370 51.03 12.76 -35.44
N ASP A 371 52.25 12.32 -35.77
CA ASP A 371 52.98 12.79 -36.95
C ASP A 371 54.03 11.75 -37.30
N LYS A 372 53.62 10.77 -38.11
CA LYS A 372 54.45 9.91 -38.97
C LYS A 372 53.56 8.86 -39.63
N GLN A 373 52.93 9.24 -40.74
CA GLN A 373 52.64 8.35 -41.87
C GLN A 373 51.92 9.15 -42.97
N LYS A 374 52.67 9.97 -43.70
CA LYS A 374 52.32 10.44 -45.05
C LYS A 374 53.59 11.02 -45.69
N HIS A 375 54.41 10.14 -46.25
CA HIS A 375 55.27 10.39 -47.42
C HIS A 375 56.03 9.11 -47.77
N SER A 376 55.51 8.35 -48.74
CA SER A 376 56.24 7.45 -49.65
C SER A 376 55.24 6.59 -50.43
N ALA A 377 54.44 7.22 -51.28
CA ALA A 377 53.94 6.58 -52.49
C ALA A 377 54.83 7.08 -53.63
N LYS A 378 55.52 6.12 -54.25
CA LYS A 378 56.57 6.28 -55.25
C LYS A 378 56.04 6.90 -56.54
N ALA A 379 56.88 7.74 -57.14
CA ALA A 379 56.94 7.91 -58.59
C ALA A 379 57.66 6.70 -59.18
N THR A 380 57.00 5.96 -60.08
CA THR A 380 57.52 5.50 -61.37
C THR A 380 56.36 5.02 -62.23
#